data_AF-A0A845RFR2-F1
#
_entry.id   AF-A0A845RFR2-F1
#
_cell.length_a   1.000
_cell.length_b   1.000
_cell.length_c   1.000
_cell.angle_alpha   90.00
_cell.angle_beta   90.00
_cell.angle_gamma   90.00
#
_symmetry.space_group_name_H-M   'P 1'
#
loop_
_entity.id
_entity.type
_entity.pdbx_description
1 polymer ?
#
loop_
_entity_poly.entity_id
_entity_poly.type
_entity_poly.pdbx_seq_one_letter_code
_entity_poly.pdbx_strand_id
1 'polypeptide(L)'
;MALPVIGSVFQSIRMMGLSMKWQQRKADPTMPKEGEDPEIARLRKQASDVRKGNAISSIKSKLDSGGELTPEELEYLRINAPTLYEEAIQVKRERAQYKQQLAKCKTKEEADQLYINKMQGYLSAARTISSNPNLSVAQKKGQLERIARRMIGIQTEQKIFIKNGDYERLPSEQEIIDEKRADAAEKSEELSGAEESGEDSEHPQTPDAGDASQGTDAPGDVDANKKPDTVSSPKPKAHEVERALYKELGISRPGEGARVYDAKGIVRELDFTFKRASRKRP
;
A
#
# COMPACT_ATOMS: atom_id res chain seq x y z
N MET A 1 45.97 32.24 62.23
CA MET A 1 45.91 33.00 60.96
C MET A 1 45.28 32.11 59.90
N ALA A 2 44.21 32.55 59.23
CA ALA A 2 43.59 31.80 58.15
C ALA A 2 44.08 32.35 56.81
N LEU A 3 44.71 31.50 55.99
CA LEU A 3 45.15 31.89 54.64
C LEU A 3 43.96 31.80 53.67
N PRO A 4 43.63 32.85 52.91
CA PRO A 4 42.57 32.79 51.91
C PRO A 4 43.01 31.94 50.72
N VAL A 5 42.17 30.99 50.27
CA VAL A 5 42.49 30.06 49.18
C VAL A 5 42.27 30.71 47.81
N ILE A 6 43.03 31.78 47.53
CA ILE A 6 42.96 32.56 46.28
C ILE A 6 43.70 31.85 45.12
N GLY A 7 43.32 30.59 44.86
CA GLY A 7 43.83 29.78 43.74
C GLY A 7 42.77 28.93 43.04
N SER A 8 41.54 28.89 43.56
CA SER A 8 40.57 27.84 43.21
C SER A 8 39.79 28.07 41.91
N VAL A 9 39.36 29.30 41.61
CA VAL A 9 38.36 29.57 40.56
C VAL A 9 38.87 29.29 39.14
N PHE A 10 40.07 29.77 38.79
CA PHE A 10 40.59 29.57 37.42
C PHE A 10 40.95 28.10 37.15
N GLN A 11 41.39 27.37 38.18
CA GLN A 11 41.74 25.95 38.08
C GLN A 11 40.49 25.06 38.04
N SER A 12 39.42 25.39 38.77
CA SER A 12 38.14 24.66 38.67
C SER A 12 37.45 24.88 37.32
N ILE A 13 37.49 26.09 36.75
CA ILE A 13 37.03 26.35 35.36
C ILE A 13 37.82 25.48 34.36
N ARG A 14 39.15 25.39 34.51
CA ARG A 14 40.01 24.54 33.65
C ARG A 14 39.65 23.05 33.78
N MET A 15 39.40 22.57 35.00
CA MET A 15 38.97 21.17 35.23
C MET A 15 37.56 20.90 34.68
N MET A 16 36.64 21.86 34.78
CA MET A 16 35.29 21.78 34.17
C MET A 16 35.36 21.76 32.64
N GLY A 17 36.24 22.53 32.03
CA GLY A 17 36.50 22.47 30.58
C GLY A 17 37.07 21.11 30.14
N LEU A 18 37.94 20.50 30.96
CA LEU A 18 38.50 19.17 30.70
C LEU A 18 37.46 18.05 30.86
N SER A 19 36.63 18.09 31.91
CA SER A 19 35.55 17.10 32.09
C SER A 19 34.48 17.22 30.99
N MET A 20 34.13 18.44 30.58
CA MET A 20 33.19 18.67 29.48
C MET A 20 33.75 18.21 28.13
N LYS A 21 35.05 18.45 27.84
CA LYS A 21 35.75 17.84 26.69
C LYS A 21 35.70 16.31 26.72
N TRP A 22 35.92 15.70 27.89
CA TRP A 22 35.93 14.24 28.04
C TRP A 22 34.53 13.62 27.88
N GLN A 23 33.49 14.27 28.39
CA GLN A 23 32.09 13.92 28.14
C GLN A 23 31.75 14.05 26.65
N GLN A 24 32.18 15.12 25.98
CA GLN A 24 32.01 15.29 24.52
C GLN A 24 32.72 14.18 23.72
N ARG A 25 33.95 13.81 24.09
CA ARG A 25 34.68 12.69 23.46
C ARG A 25 34.02 11.32 23.68
N LYS A 26 33.26 11.14 24.76
CA LYS A 26 32.43 9.95 25.00
C LYS A 26 31.14 9.97 24.19
N ALA A 27 30.55 11.14 23.96
CA ALA A 27 29.33 11.30 23.18
C ALA A 27 29.57 11.22 21.66
N ASP A 28 30.68 11.79 21.16
CA ASP A 28 31.07 11.71 19.75
C ASP A 28 32.51 11.13 19.59
N PRO A 29 32.65 9.82 19.29
CA PRO A 29 33.95 9.18 19.03
C PRO A 29 34.56 9.58 17.65
N THR A 30 33.94 10.52 16.94
CA THR A 30 34.44 11.13 15.70
C THR A 30 35.21 12.43 15.95
N MET A 31 35.24 12.94 17.19
CA MET A 31 35.97 14.16 17.56
C MET A 31 37.49 14.04 17.29
N PRO A 32 38.15 15.08 16.73
CA PRO A 32 39.60 15.08 16.48
C PRO A 32 40.39 14.75 17.75
N LYS A 33 41.39 13.87 17.69
CA LYS A 33 42.37 13.76 18.79
C LYS A 33 43.16 15.07 18.90
N GLU A 34 43.67 15.38 20.09
CA GLU A 34 44.52 16.57 20.25
C GLU A 34 45.83 16.31 19.51
N GLY A 35 46.11 17.08 18.45
CA GLY A 35 47.21 16.86 17.52
C GLY A 35 46.85 16.18 16.18
N GLU A 36 45.59 15.82 15.91
CA GLU A 36 45.16 15.44 14.55
C GLU A 36 44.84 16.68 13.70
N ASP A 37 45.29 16.69 12.44
CA ASP A 37 44.99 17.77 11.50
C ASP A 37 43.47 17.96 11.29
N PRO A 38 42.98 19.21 11.19
CA PRO A 38 41.56 19.48 11.05
C PRO A 38 40.96 18.89 9.76
N GLU A 39 41.77 18.71 8.70
CA GLU A 39 41.36 18.07 7.47
C GLU A 39 41.21 16.55 7.62
N ILE A 40 42.16 15.89 8.30
CA ILE A 40 42.09 14.44 8.59
C ILE A 40 40.86 14.14 9.46
N ALA A 41 40.57 14.98 10.46
CA ALA A 41 39.38 14.85 11.28
C ALA A 41 38.07 15.06 10.50
N ARG A 42 38.02 16.05 9.60
CA ARG A 42 36.89 16.26 8.67
C ARG A 42 36.69 15.06 7.75
N LEU A 43 37.76 14.53 7.15
CA LEU A 43 37.72 13.37 6.26
C LEU A 43 37.28 12.10 7.01
N ARG A 44 37.77 11.88 8.24
CA ARG A 44 37.32 10.81 9.13
C ARG A 44 35.82 10.91 9.43
N LYS A 45 35.31 12.12 9.68
CA LYS A 45 33.88 12.35 9.91
C LYS A 45 33.06 12.10 8.64
N GLN A 46 33.48 12.63 7.50
CA GLN A 46 32.82 12.38 6.21
C GLN A 46 32.78 10.88 5.88
N ALA A 47 33.87 10.14 6.12
CA ALA A 47 33.89 8.69 5.93
C ALA A 47 32.96 7.93 6.91
N SER A 48 32.82 8.41 8.15
CA SER A 48 31.85 7.89 9.12
C SER A 48 30.41 8.13 8.66
N ASP A 49 30.09 9.36 8.25
CA ASP A 49 28.73 9.76 7.88
C ASP A 49 28.31 9.15 6.51
N VAL A 50 29.25 8.95 5.58
CA VAL A 50 29.03 8.15 4.35
C VAL A 50 28.73 6.68 4.69
N ARG A 51 29.45 6.06 5.63
CA ARG A 51 29.14 4.69 6.08
C ARG A 51 27.74 4.58 6.68
N LYS A 52 27.34 5.55 7.53
CA LYS A 52 25.97 5.63 8.08
C LYS A 52 24.94 5.78 6.97
N GLY A 53 25.15 6.71 6.03
CA GLY A 53 24.28 6.92 4.88
C GLY A 53 24.12 5.66 4.03
N ASN A 54 25.21 4.94 3.75
CA ASN A 54 25.18 3.69 3.00
C ASN A 54 24.42 2.58 3.74
N ALA A 55 24.55 2.47 5.06
CA ALA A 55 23.79 1.52 5.87
C ALA A 55 22.29 1.84 5.95
N ILE A 56 21.91 3.11 6.15
CA ILE A 56 20.51 3.53 6.09
C ILE A 56 19.94 3.30 4.69
N SER A 57 20.73 3.56 3.64
CA SER A 57 20.33 3.34 2.24
C SER A 57 20.12 1.86 1.92
N SER A 58 20.99 0.96 2.36
CA SER A 58 20.81 -0.49 2.14
C SER A 58 19.60 -1.04 2.89
N ILE A 59 19.36 -0.60 4.13
CA ILE A 59 18.15 -0.96 4.89
C ILE A 59 16.89 -0.39 4.21
N LYS A 60 16.95 0.85 3.70
CA LYS A 60 15.85 1.41 2.90
C LYS A 60 15.60 0.58 1.64
N SER A 61 16.63 0.20 0.88
CA SER A 61 16.48 -0.64 -0.32
C SER A 61 15.92 -2.04 -0.02
N LYS A 62 16.21 -2.61 1.16
CA LYS A 62 15.54 -3.84 1.64
C LYS A 62 14.05 -3.61 1.94
N LEU A 63 13.70 -2.50 2.58
CA LEU A 63 12.31 -2.16 2.90
C LEU A 63 11.50 -1.81 1.64
N ASP A 64 12.09 -1.08 0.70
CA ASP A 64 11.50 -0.73 -0.60
C ASP A 64 11.30 -1.97 -1.51
N SER A 65 12.11 -3.03 -1.35
CA SER A 65 11.92 -4.32 -2.04
C SER A 65 10.98 -5.29 -1.33
N GLY A 66 10.41 -4.91 -0.17
CA GLY A 66 9.48 -5.75 0.61
C GLY A 66 10.14 -6.79 1.51
N GLY A 67 11.46 -6.75 1.65
CA GLY A 67 12.22 -7.63 2.53
C GLY A 67 11.91 -7.40 4.02
N GLU A 68 12.15 -8.42 4.83
CA GLU A 68 12.08 -8.30 6.29
C GLU A 68 13.39 -7.73 6.85
N LEU A 69 13.27 -6.78 7.76
CA LEU A 69 14.42 -6.20 8.46
C LEU A 69 14.79 -7.10 9.65
N THR A 70 16.09 -7.33 9.82
CA THR A 70 16.61 -8.04 11.00
C THR A 70 16.39 -7.20 12.28
N PRO A 71 16.39 -7.81 13.48
CA PRO A 71 16.31 -7.04 14.72
C PRO A 71 17.46 -6.02 14.87
N GLU A 72 18.65 -6.35 14.34
CA GLU A 72 19.82 -5.46 14.33
C GLU A 72 19.59 -4.23 13.44
N GLU A 73 18.99 -4.42 12.24
CA GLU A 73 18.65 -3.32 11.33
C GLU A 73 17.57 -2.41 11.93
N LEU A 74 16.58 -2.98 12.63
CA LEU A 74 15.57 -2.20 13.34
C LEU A 74 16.18 -1.35 14.46
N GLU A 75 17.07 -1.90 15.29
CA GLU A 75 17.75 -1.12 16.34
C GLU A 75 18.70 -0.07 15.75
N TYR A 76 19.39 -0.39 14.65
CA TYR A 76 20.21 0.58 13.92
C TYR A 76 19.38 1.76 13.37
N LEU A 77 18.19 1.49 12.83
CA LEU A 77 17.24 2.56 12.43
C LEU A 77 16.71 3.34 13.65
N ARG A 78 16.42 2.68 14.78
CA ARG A 78 15.93 3.36 15.99
C ARG A 78 16.91 4.44 16.47
N ILE A 79 18.21 4.20 16.32
CA ILE A 79 19.29 5.13 16.71
C ILE A 79 19.56 6.19 15.63
N ASN A 80 19.59 5.82 14.35
CA ASN A 80 20.09 6.70 13.27
C ASN A 80 18.99 7.37 12.44
N ALA A 81 17.78 6.81 12.37
CA ALA A 81 16.69 7.23 11.48
C ALA A 81 15.30 6.87 12.06
N PRO A 82 14.86 7.50 13.17
CA PRO A 82 13.67 7.08 13.92
C PRO A 82 12.36 7.12 13.10
N THR A 83 12.23 8.03 12.14
CA THR A 83 11.07 8.08 11.22
C THR A 83 10.97 6.83 10.34
N LEU A 84 12.10 6.30 9.84
CA LEU A 84 12.12 5.09 9.02
C LEU A 84 11.92 3.84 9.89
N TYR A 85 12.37 3.86 11.15
CA TYR A 85 12.02 2.84 12.14
C TYR A 85 10.50 2.75 12.39
N GLU A 86 9.83 3.88 12.61
CA GLU A 86 8.35 3.90 12.76
C GLU A 86 7.64 3.34 11.53
N GLU A 87 8.08 3.73 10.32
CA GLU A 87 7.54 3.23 9.05
C GLU A 87 7.74 1.71 8.91
N ALA A 88 8.93 1.19 9.26
CA ALA A 88 9.21 -0.25 9.22
C ALA A 88 8.36 -1.04 10.23
N ILE A 89 8.15 -0.52 11.45
CA ILE A 89 7.29 -1.13 12.47
C ILE A 89 5.81 -1.12 12.03
N GLN A 90 5.34 -0.07 11.34
CA GLN A 90 4.00 -0.04 10.75
C GLN A 90 3.84 -1.13 9.68
N VAL A 91 4.77 -1.23 8.72
CA VAL A 91 4.75 -2.28 7.67
C VAL A 91 4.77 -3.68 8.30
N LYS A 92 5.61 -3.92 9.32
CA LYS A 92 5.70 -5.21 10.03
C LYS A 92 4.38 -5.58 10.74
N ARG A 93 3.71 -4.63 11.39
CA ARG A 93 2.39 -4.85 12.01
C ARG A 93 1.31 -5.15 10.95
N GLU A 94 1.31 -4.41 9.84
CA GLU A 94 0.30 -4.57 8.80
C GLU A 94 0.44 -5.90 8.05
N ARG A 95 1.67 -6.34 7.75
CA ARG A 95 1.95 -7.69 7.23
C ARG A 95 1.45 -8.79 8.18
N ALA A 96 1.72 -8.67 9.47
CA ALA A 96 1.22 -9.62 10.47
C ALA A 96 -0.32 -9.64 10.56
N GLN A 97 -0.98 -8.48 10.49
CA GLN A 97 -2.45 -8.39 10.43
C GLN A 97 -3.02 -9.00 9.14
N TYR A 98 -2.37 -8.79 7.99
CA TYR A 98 -2.79 -9.38 6.72
C TYR A 98 -2.65 -10.90 6.72
N LYS A 99 -1.56 -11.44 7.28
CA LYS A 99 -1.37 -12.88 7.48
C LYS A 99 -2.45 -13.49 8.39
N GLN A 100 -2.87 -12.78 9.43
CA GLN A 100 -4.04 -13.16 10.26
C GLN A 100 -5.40 -13.01 9.56
N GLN A 101 -5.48 -12.27 8.45
CA GLN A 101 -6.69 -12.15 7.64
C GLN A 101 -6.74 -13.24 6.58
N LEU A 102 -5.62 -13.54 5.90
CA LEU A 102 -5.49 -14.72 5.01
C LEU A 102 -5.79 -16.03 5.74
N ALA A 103 -5.30 -16.20 6.98
CA ALA A 103 -5.59 -17.38 7.80
C ALA A 103 -7.06 -17.48 8.29
N LYS A 104 -7.94 -16.56 7.86
CA LYS A 104 -9.40 -16.60 8.10
C LYS A 104 -10.21 -16.72 6.82
N CYS A 105 -9.61 -16.50 5.65
CA CYS A 105 -10.24 -16.76 4.36
C CYS A 105 -10.44 -18.27 4.19
N LYS A 106 -11.63 -18.65 3.74
CA LYS A 106 -12.06 -20.03 3.50
C LYS A 106 -12.05 -20.37 2.02
N THR A 107 -12.31 -19.39 1.16
CA THR A 107 -12.37 -19.57 -0.30
C THR A 107 -11.26 -18.79 -1.01
N LYS A 108 -10.90 -19.21 -2.22
CA LYS A 108 -9.92 -18.50 -3.08
C LYS A 108 -10.37 -17.06 -3.35
N GLU A 109 -11.66 -16.90 -3.59
CA GLU A 109 -12.35 -15.66 -3.88
C GLU A 109 -12.35 -14.72 -2.68
N GLU A 110 -12.55 -15.21 -1.44
CA GLU A 110 -12.38 -14.40 -0.22
C GLU A 110 -10.94 -13.86 -0.08
N ALA A 111 -9.93 -14.68 -0.39
CA ALA A 111 -8.52 -14.30 -0.30
C ALA A 111 -8.13 -13.25 -1.37
N ASP A 112 -8.63 -13.40 -2.60
CA ASP A 112 -8.41 -12.44 -3.68
C ASP A 112 -9.22 -11.15 -3.47
N GLN A 113 -10.47 -11.22 -3.00
CA GLN A 113 -11.23 -10.04 -2.59
C GLN A 113 -10.52 -9.27 -1.46
N LEU A 114 -9.98 -9.97 -0.45
CA LEU A 114 -9.17 -9.36 0.61
C LEU A 114 -7.95 -8.63 0.02
N TYR A 115 -7.19 -9.27 -0.87
CA TYR A 115 -6.05 -8.67 -1.55
C TYR A 115 -6.44 -7.42 -2.36
N ILE A 116 -7.46 -7.54 -3.21
CA ILE A 116 -7.99 -6.46 -4.06
C ILE A 116 -8.43 -5.27 -3.20
N ASN A 117 -9.18 -5.50 -2.13
CA ASN A 117 -9.64 -4.45 -1.21
C ASN A 117 -8.46 -3.70 -0.55
N LYS A 118 -7.38 -4.40 -0.17
CA LYS A 118 -6.15 -3.75 0.33
C LYS A 118 -5.47 -2.91 -0.74
N MET A 119 -5.30 -3.44 -1.96
CA MET A 119 -4.69 -2.71 -3.07
C MET A 119 -5.48 -1.45 -3.44
N GLN A 120 -6.80 -1.53 -3.50
CA GLN A 120 -7.68 -0.37 -3.73
C GLN A 120 -7.57 0.67 -2.60
N GLY A 121 -7.43 0.24 -1.34
CA GLY A 121 -7.14 1.11 -0.20
C GLY A 121 -5.83 1.90 -0.35
N TYR A 122 -4.75 1.25 -0.81
CA TYR A 122 -3.47 1.94 -1.07
C TYR A 122 -3.55 2.88 -2.28
N LEU A 123 -4.20 2.48 -3.37
CA LEU A 123 -4.34 3.28 -4.58
C LEU A 123 -5.21 4.53 -4.36
N SER A 124 -6.31 4.41 -3.60
CA SER A 124 -7.15 5.56 -3.23
C SER A 124 -6.41 6.54 -2.31
N ALA A 125 -5.69 6.05 -1.30
CA ALA A 125 -4.84 6.90 -0.46
C ALA A 125 -3.73 7.61 -1.26
N ALA A 126 -3.07 6.91 -2.19
CA ALA A 126 -2.08 7.49 -3.09
C ALA A 126 -2.67 8.59 -3.99
N ARG A 127 -3.89 8.39 -4.52
CA ARG A 127 -4.63 9.40 -5.32
C ARG A 127 -4.97 10.64 -4.50
N THR A 128 -5.38 10.49 -3.25
CA THR A 128 -5.65 11.62 -2.34
C THR A 128 -4.38 12.44 -2.06
N ILE A 129 -3.24 11.80 -1.85
CA ILE A 129 -1.94 12.47 -1.63
C ILE A 129 -1.46 13.21 -2.89
N SER A 130 -1.55 12.58 -4.07
CA SER A 130 -1.12 13.21 -5.31
C SER A 130 -2.01 14.39 -5.70
N SER A 131 -3.33 14.27 -5.48
CA SER A 131 -4.33 15.29 -5.80
C SER A 131 -4.34 16.50 -4.84
N ASN A 132 -3.81 16.38 -3.62
CA ASN A 132 -3.84 17.47 -2.63
C ASN A 132 -2.93 18.65 -3.05
N PRO A 133 -3.44 19.88 -3.28
CA PRO A 133 -2.61 21.00 -3.74
C PRO A 133 -1.68 21.56 -2.64
N ASN A 134 -1.99 21.35 -1.37
CA ASN A 134 -1.32 21.99 -0.23
C ASN A 134 -0.04 21.26 0.23
N LEU A 135 0.28 20.09 -0.37
CA LEU A 135 1.47 19.31 -0.05
C LEU A 135 2.60 19.59 -1.05
N SER A 136 3.82 19.84 -0.54
CA SER A 136 5.00 20.02 -1.39
C SER A 136 5.35 18.73 -2.15
N VAL A 137 6.05 18.85 -3.28
CA VAL A 137 6.45 17.68 -4.10
C VAL A 137 7.29 16.69 -3.30
N ALA A 138 8.17 17.18 -2.42
CA ALA A 138 8.98 16.34 -1.53
C ALA A 138 8.11 15.60 -0.48
N GLN A 139 7.12 16.28 0.11
CA GLN A 139 6.16 15.65 1.02
C GLN A 139 5.33 14.60 0.28
N LYS A 140 4.78 14.91 -0.90
CA LYS A 140 4.02 13.95 -1.72
C LYS A 140 4.82 12.69 -2.03
N LYS A 141 6.08 12.86 -2.48
CA LYS A 141 6.98 11.72 -2.72
C LYS A 141 7.20 10.89 -1.45
N GLY A 142 7.55 11.52 -0.33
CA GLY A 142 7.74 10.82 0.94
C GLY A 142 6.49 10.05 1.39
N GLN A 143 5.31 10.66 1.32
CA GLN A 143 4.06 10.00 1.68
C GLN A 143 3.72 8.83 0.73
N LEU A 144 3.99 8.97 -0.57
CA LEU A 144 3.77 7.92 -1.57
C LEU A 144 4.75 6.75 -1.43
N GLU A 145 6.03 7.00 -1.11
CA GLU A 145 7.00 5.94 -0.80
C GLU A 145 6.54 5.07 0.38
N ARG A 146 5.94 5.66 1.42
CA ARG A 146 5.40 4.91 2.57
C ARG A 146 4.24 4.00 2.16
N ILE A 147 3.36 4.46 1.27
CA ILE A 147 2.28 3.63 0.72
C ILE A 147 2.86 2.51 -0.15
N ALA A 148 3.85 2.80 -0.99
CA ALA A 148 4.51 1.80 -1.83
C ALA A 148 5.12 0.66 -0.99
N ARG A 149 5.87 0.97 0.08
CA ARG A 149 6.43 -0.05 1.00
C ARG A 149 5.35 -0.91 1.66
N ARG A 150 4.24 -0.31 2.12
CA ARG A 150 3.09 -1.02 2.70
C ARG A 150 2.45 -1.96 1.67
N MET A 151 2.17 -1.44 0.47
CA MET A 151 1.62 -2.19 -0.65
C MET A 151 2.52 -3.38 -1.05
N ILE A 152 3.83 -3.16 -1.20
CA ILE A 152 4.80 -4.20 -1.54
C ILE A 152 4.90 -5.25 -0.40
N GLY A 153 4.80 -4.83 0.86
CA GLY A 153 4.73 -5.74 2.01
C GLY A 153 3.51 -6.66 1.99
N ILE A 154 2.33 -6.17 1.57
CA ILE A 154 1.15 -7.02 1.36
C ILE A 154 1.34 -7.95 0.15
N GLN A 155 1.94 -7.44 -0.93
CA GLN A 155 2.23 -8.25 -2.11
C GLN A 155 3.25 -9.37 -1.83
N THR A 156 4.22 -9.19 -0.93
CA THR A 156 5.14 -10.27 -0.56
C THR A 156 4.44 -11.35 0.27
N GLU A 157 3.56 -11.00 1.22
CA GLU A 157 2.72 -11.99 1.92
C GLU A 157 1.81 -12.77 0.94
N GLN A 158 1.12 -12.09 0.02
CA GLN A 158 0.26 -12.76 -0.97
C GLN A 158 1.07 -13.71 -1.88
N LYS A 159 2.26 -13.28 -2.32
CA LYS A 159 3.18 -14.11 -3.11
C LYS A 159 3.71 -15.32 -2.32
N ILE A 160 3.83 -15.22 -0.99
CA ILE A 160 4.21 -16.35 -0.12
C ILE A 160 3.02 -17.32 0.02
N PHE A 161 1.81 -16.80 0.31
CA PHE A 161 0.59 -17.59 0.45
C PHE A 161 0.27 -18.43 -0.80
N ILE A 162 0.43 -17.86 -1.99
CA ILE A 162 0.29 -18.58 -3.26
C ILE A 162 1.41 -19.63 -3.42
N LYS A 163 2.68 -19.26 -3.17
CA LYS A 163 3.83 -20.18 -3.32
C LYS A 163 3.84 -21.36 -2.36
N ASN A 164 3.21 -21.25 -1.20
CA ASN A 164 3.08 -22.34 -0.24
C ASN A 164 2.10 -23.44 -0.70
N GLY A 165 1.32 -23.19 -1.75
CA GLY A 165 0.18 -24.03 -2.13
C GLY A 165 -1.05 -23.84 -1.22
N ASP A 166 -1.00 -22.93 -0.24
CA ASP A 166 -2.11 -22.69 0.68
C ASP A 166 -3.33 -22.15 -0.10
N TYR A 167 -3.12 -21.19 -1.00
CA TYR A 167 -4.15 -20.70 -1.93
C TYR A 167 -4.77 -21.80 -2.81
N GLU A 168 -3.99 -22.82 -3.20
CA GLU A 168 -4.50 -23.91 -4.06
C GLU A 168 -5.41 -24.87 -3.29
N ARG A 169 -5.21 -25.01 -1.97
CA ARG A 169 -5.94 -25.90 -1.04
C ARG A 169 -7.27 -25.35 -0.53
N LEU A 170 -7.49 -24.03 -0.53
CA LEU A 170 -8.82 -23.48 -0.25
C LEU A 170 -9.79 -23.98 -1.34
N PRO A 171 -11.05 -24.33 -1.05
CA PRO A 171 -12.03 -24.57 -2.11
C PRO A 171 -12.39 -23.27 -2.85
N SER A 172 -12.98 -23.39 -4.03
CA SER A 172 -13.71 -22.30 -4.68
C SER A 172 -15.06 -22.07 -3.99
N GLU A 173 -15.52 -20.82 -3.98
CA GLU A 173 -16.84 -20.41 -3.52
C GLU A 173 -17.97 -21.22 -4.20
N GLN A 174 -17.79 -21.63 -5.47
CA GLN A 174 -18.75 -22.49 -6.18
C GLN A 174 -18.82 -23.90 -5.58
N GLU A 175 -17.68 -24.52 -5.30
CA GLU A 175 -17.59 -25.86 -4.70
C GLU A 175 -18.29 -25.89 -3.33
N ILE A 176 -18.12 -24.85 -2.52
CA ILE A 176 -18.77 -24.71 -1.20
C ILE A 176 -20.28 -24.41 -1.32
N ILE A 177 -20.72 -23.74 -2.38
CA ILE A 177 -22.15 -23.52 -2.65
C ILE A 177 -22.81 -24.83 -3.07
N ASP A 178 -22.17 -25.62 -3.92
CA ASP A 178 -22.68 -26.91 -4.37
C ASP A 178 -22.61 -27.99 -3.27
N GLU A 179 -21.57 -28.00 -2.42
CA GLU A 179 -21.55 -28.81 -1.17
C GLU A 179 -22.75 -28.47 -0.27
N LYS A 180 -22.95 -27.19 0.08
CA LYS A 180 -24.10 -26.78 0.91
C LYS A 180 -25.45 -27.08 0.27
N ARG A 181 -25.50 -27.15 -1.06
CA ARG A 181 -26.70 -27.49 -1.82
C ARG A 181 -26.95 -29.00 -1.82
N ALA A 182 -25.90 -29.82 -1.87
CA ALA A 182 -25.96 -31.25 -1.65
C ALA A 182 -26.37 -31.57 -0.20
N ASP A 183 -25.70 -30.98 0.80
CA ASP A 183 -26.05 -31.09 2.23
C ASP A 183 -27.53 -30.74 2.48
N ALA A 184 -28.02 -29.66 1.85
CA ALA A 184 -29.40 -29.22 1.99
C ALA A 184 -30.39 -30.13 1.25
N ALA A 185 -29.98 -30.74 0.13
CA ALA A 185 -30.79 -31.71 -0.61
C ALA A 185 -30.89 -33.04 0.15
N GLU A 186 -29.76 -33.64 0.54
CA GLU A 186 -29.68 -34.89 1.31
C GLU A 186 -30.47 -34.77 2.63
N LYS A 187 -30.30 -33.65 3.34
CA LYS A 187 -31.09 -33.36 4.56
C LYS A 187 -32.58 -33.08 4.30
N SER A 188 -32.95 -32.67 3.09
CA SER A 188 -34.36 -32.57 2.71
C SER A 188 -34.95 -33.93 2.31
N GLU A 189 -34.16 -34.84 1.73
CA GLU A 189 -34.57 -36.21 1.46
C GLU A 189 -34.71 -37.03 2.76
N GLU A 190 -33.79 -36.85 3.73
CA GLU A 190 -33.89 -37.45 5.07
C GLU A 190 -35.16 -36.99 5.83
N LEU A 191 -35.64 -35.76 5.59
CA LEU A 191 -36.90 -35.24 6.13
C LEU A 191 -38.13 -35.63 5.28
N SER A 192 -37.95 -35.89 3.98
CA SER A 192 -39.03 -36.27 3.04
C SER A 192 -39.54 -37.70 3.29
N GLY A 193 -38.72 -38.58 3.89
CA GLY A 193 -39.09 -39.97 4.19
C GLY A 193 -40.13 -40.19 5.29
N ALA A 194 -40.85 -39.16 5.75
CA ALA A 194 -41.66 -39.18 6.96
C ALA A 194 -43.18 -38.91 6.79
N GLU A 195 -43.62 -38.08 5.84
CA GLU A 195 -45.04 -37.66 5.74
C GLU A 195 -45.59 -37.70 4.30
N GLU A 196 -46.37 -38.74 3.99
CA GLU A 196 -47.22 -38.84 2.80
C GLU A 196 -48.69 -38.55 3.19
N SER A 197 -49.25 -37.41 2.76
CA SER A 197 -50.68 -37.24 2.36
C SER A 197 -51.06 -35.77 2.11
N GLY A 198 -52.01 -35.55 1.19
CA GLY A 198 -52.84 -34.33 1.14
C GLY A 198 -52.65 -33.43 -0.09
N GLU A 199 -53.55 -33.56 -1.07
CA GLU A 199 -53.82 -32.56 -2.12
C GLU A 199 -54.60 -31.34 -1.53
N ASP A 200 -54.96 -30.24 -2.21
CA ASP A 200 -55.09 -29.94 -3.65
C ASP A 200 -55.16 -28.39 -3.94
N SER A 201 -55.32 -28.04 -5.22
CA SER A 201 -56.13 -26.92 -5.76
C SER A 201 -55.46 -25.57 -6.14
N GLU A 202 -55.03 -25.53 -7.42
CA GLU A 202 -55.44 -24.55 -8.47
C GLU A 202 -55.09 -23.03 -8.45
N HIS A 203 -55.13 -22.47 -9.67
CA HIS A 203 -54.83 -21.11 -10.16
C HIS A 203 -56.12 -20.55 -10.82
N PRO A 204 -56.40 -19.23 -11.02
CA PRO A 204 -55.67 -18.46 -12.06
C PRO A 204 -55.69 -16.89 -12.01
N GLN A 205 -54.78 -16.30 -12.81
CA GLN A 205 -54.96 -15.10 -13.68
C GLN A 205 -55.23 -13.64 -13.17
N THR A 206 -54.79 -12.73 -14.05
CA THR A 206 -54.83 -11.24 -14.09
C THR A 206 -56.07 -10.77 -14.94
N PRO A 207 -56.45 -9.46 -15.17
CA PRO A 207 -55.56 -8.34 -15.55
C PRO A 207 -55.98 -6.84 -15.35
N ASP A 208 -55.06 -5.95 -15.79
CA ASP A 208 -55.22 -4.63 -16.45
C ASP A 208 -55.73 -3.36 -15.71
N ALA A 209 -55.19 -2.18 -16.11
CA ALA A 209 -55.89 -0.92 -16.45
C ALA A 209 -55.02 0.37 -16.32
N GLY A 210 -54.65 1.00 -17.46
CA GLY A 210 -54.42 2.46 -17.64
C GLY A 210 -53.19 3.15 -16.96
N ASP A 211 -52.83 4.40 -17.29
CA ASP A 211 -53.10 5.24 -18.49
C ASP A 211 -51.99 6.32 -18.65
N ALA A 212 -52.07 7.15 -19.70
CA ALA A 212 -51.19 8.28 -20.08
C ALA A 212 -51.05 9.38 -18.98
N SER A 213 -50.11 10.36 -19.03
CA SER A 213 -49.80 11.21 -20.18
C SER A 213 -48.53 12.10 -20.04
N GLN A 214 -48.17 12.71 -21.18
CA GLN A 214 -47.39 13.94 -21.49
C GLN A 214 -46.80 14.79 -20.35
N GLY A 215 -45.67 15.50 -20.52
CA GLY A 215 -44.81 15.74 -21.70
C GLY A 215 -43.89 16.97 -21.47
N THR A 216 -43.15 17.44 -22.49
CA THR A 216 -42.51 18.79 -22.62
C THR A 216 -41.47 19.24 -21.54
N ASP A 217 -40.33 19.88 -21.80
CA ASP A 217 -39.70 20.38 -23.04
C ASP A 217 -38.15 20.51 -22.91
N ALA A 218 -37.50 20.74 -24.05
CA ALA A 218 -36.11 21.22 -24.24
C ALA A 218 -36.10 22.09 -25.53
N PRO A 219 -35.05 22.87 -25.92
CA PRO A 219 -33.65 22.88 -25.44
C PRO A 219 -33.07 24.31 -25.21
N GLY A 220 -31.74 24.45 -25.13
CA GLY A 220 -31.03 25.75 -25.17
C GLY A 220 -29.50 25.62 -25.30
N ASP A 221 -28.91 26.39 -26.21
CA ASP A 221 -27.49 26.42 -26.65
C ASP A 221 -27.26 27.85 -27.24
N VAL A 222 -26.08 28.47 -27.43
CA VAL A 222 -24.65 28.10 -27.55
C VAL A 222 -23.80 29.10 -26.68
N ASP A 223 -22.48 29.34 -26.74
CA ASP A 223 -21.35 29.04 -27.65
C ASP A 223 -19.98 29.22 -26.92
N ALA A 224 -18.86 28.99 -27.64
CA ALA A 224 -17.60 29.76 -27.68
C ALA A 224 -16.89 30.29 -26.41
N ASN A 225 -15.55 30.41 -26.34
CA ASN A 225 -14.39 29.91 -27.12
C ASN A 225 -13.09 30.37 -26.37
N LYS A 226 -11.92 29.96 -26.87
CA LYS A 226 -10.65 30.71 -26.96
C LYS A 226 -9.49 30.27 -26.04
N LYS A 227 -8.45 29.72 -26.69
CA LYS A 227 -7.07 29.55 -26.17
C LYS A 227 -6.36 30.90 -25.95
N PRO A 228 -5.21 30.91 -25.26
CA PRO A 228 -3.95 30.99 -26.03
C PRO A 228 -2.91 29.92 -25.65
N ASP A 229 -1.97 29.65 -26.56
CA ASP A 229 -0.88 28.66 -26.40
C ASP A 229 0.40 29.27 -25.80
N THR A 230 1.14 28.49 -25.02
CA THR A 230 2.56 28.74 -24.70
C THR A 230 3.35 27.43 -24.69
N VAL A 231 4.60 27.47 -25.17
CA VAL A 231 5.47 26.28 -25.30
C VAL A 231 6.41 26.15 -24.11
N SER A 232 6.40 24.99 -23.47
CA SER A 232 7.44 24.56 -22.52
C SER A 232 7.59 23.04 -22.59
N SER A 233 8.83 22.54 -22.50
CA SER A 233 9.15 21.13 -22.73
C SER A 233 8.32 20.18 -21.84
N PRO A 234 7.73 19.11 -22.39
CA PRO A 234 6.79 18.29 -21.65
C PRO A 234 7.50 17.50 -20.55
N LYS A 235 7.35 17.97 -19.30
CA LYS A 235 7.34 17.07 -18.15
C LYS A 235 6.24 16.03 -18.40
N PRO A 236 6.47 14.73 -18.16
CA PRO A 236 5.49 13.71 -18.51
C PRO A 236 4.17 14.02 -17.83
N LYS A 237 3.10 14.18 -18.63
CA LYS A 237 1.79 14.59 -18.10
C LYS A 237 1.32 13.52 -17.11
N ALA A 238 0.49 13.85 -16.13
CA ALA A 238 0.10 12.90 -15.07
C ALA A 238 -0.37 11.54 -15.61
N HIS A 239 -1.08 11.51 -16.75
CA HIS A 239 -1.52 10.28 -17.42
C HIS A 239 -0.37 9.40 -17.98
N GLU A 240 0.79 9.96 -18.31
CA GLU A 240 1.99 9.22 -18.77
C GLU A 240 2.72 8.56 -17.60
N VAL A 241 2.84 9.26 -16.47
CA VAL A 241 3.37 8.69 -15.21
C VAL A 241 2.45 7.56 -14.74
N GLU A 242 1.13 7.75 -14.85
CA GLU A 242 0.14 6.71 -14.61
C GLU A 242 0.23 5.57 -15.65
N ARG A 243 0.53 5.83 -16.94
CA ARG A 243 0.77 4.79 -17.95
C ARG A 243 1.99 3.93 -17.58
N ALA A 244 3.06 4.54 -17.11
CA ALA A 244 4.26 3.84 -16.64
C ALA A 244 3.95 2.93 -15.44
N LEU A 245 3.26 3.45 -14.41
CA LEU A 245 2.93 2.68 -13.20
C LEU A 245 2.07 1.43 -13.50
N TYR A 246 1.00 1.54 -14.30
CA TYR A 246 0.21 0.35 -14.67
C TYR A 246 1.04 -0.67 -15.48
N LYS A 247 1.96 -0.20 -16.34
CA LYS A 247 2.86 -1.06 -17.13
C LYS A 247 3.92 -1.76 -16.27
N GLU A 248 4.52 -1.07 -15.31
CA GLU A 248 5.50 -1.64 -14.36
C GLU A 248 4.86 -2.63 -13.39
N LEU A 249 3.61 -2.38 -12.99
CA LEU A 249 2.84 -3.29 -12.12
C LEU A 249 2.22 -4.48 -12.87
N GLY A 250 2.17 -4.46 -14.21
CA GLY A 250 1.61 -5.52 -15.03
C GLY A 250 0.09 -5.64 -14.99
N ILE A 251 -0.62 -4.55 -14.69
CA ILE A 251 -2.08 -4.53 -14.45
C ILE A 251 -2.76 -3.65 -15.51
N SER A 252 -3.85 -4.15 -16.11
CA SER A 252 -4.64 -3.38 -17.09
C SER A 252 -5.30 -2.15 -16.46
N ARG A 253 -5.50 -1.10 -17.26
CA ARG A 253 -6.02 0.20 -16.79
C ARG A 253 -7.55 0.13 -16.66
N PRO A 254 -8.17 0.75 -15.63
CA PRO A 254 -9.63 0.82 -15.54
C PRO A 254 -10.25 1.49 -16.79
N GLY A 255 -10.98 0.71 -17.59
CA GLY A 255 -11.59 1.16 -18.84
C GLY A 255 -10.91 0.65 -20.13
N GLU A 256 -9.68 0.14 -20.03
CA GLU A 256 -9.18 -0.85 -21.00
C GLU A 256 -9.62 -2.25 -20.50
N GLY A 257 -9.85 -3.19 -21.42
CA GLY A 257 -10.34 -4.54 -21.08
C GLY A 257 -9.43 -5.25 -20.06
N ALA A 258 -9.99 -6.15 -19.27
CA ALA A 258 -9.27 -6.89 -18.23
C ALA A 258 -8.31 -7.94 -18.83
N ARG A 259 -7.20 -7.45 -19.39
CA ARG A 259 -6.07 -8.25 -19.87
C ARG A 259 -5.30 -8.78 -18.67
N VAL A 260 -5.54 -10.04 -18.34
CA VAL A 260 -4.74 -10.78 -17.36
C VAL A 260 -3.59 -11.43 -18.12
N TYR A 261 -2.36 -11.10 -17.72
CA TYR A 261 -1.15 -11.74 -18.23
C TYR A 261 -0.90 -13.03 -17.45
N ASP A 262 -0.78 -14.16 -18.14
CA ASP A 262 -0.34 -15.39 -17.50
C ASP A 262 1.18 -15.40 -17.25
N ALA A 263 1.67 -16.42 -16.55
CA ALA A 263 3.10 -16.56 -16.22
C ALA A 263 4.03 -16.77 -17.44
N LYS A 264 3.47 -16.81 -18.66
CA LYS A 264 4.18 -16.90 -19.94
C LYS A 264 4.03 -15.62 -20.78
N GLY A 265 3.36 -14.59 -20.25
CA GLY A 265 3.12 -13.31 -20.91
C GLY A 265 2.03 -13.34 -21.99
N ILE A 266 1.24 -14.42 -22.08
CA ILE A 266 0.17 -14.55 -23.06
C ILE A 266 -1.05 -13.76 -22.55
N VAL A 267 -1.62 -12.92 -23.42
CA VAL A 267 -2.84 -12.16 -23.12
C VAL A 267 -4.05 -13.08 -23.25
N ARG A 268 -4.80 -13.26 -22.16
CA ARG A 268 -6.20 -13.66 -22.23
C ARG A 268 -7.05 -12.41 -22.02
N GLU A 269 -7.86 -12.07 -23.02
CA GLU A 269 -8.85 -11.00 -22.90
C GLU A 269 -10.11 -11.57 -22.23
N LEU A 270 -10.43 -11.07 -21.04
CA LEU A 270 -11.71 -11.36 -20.39
C LEU A 270 -12.75 -10.36 -20.88
N ASP A 271 -13.56 -10.78 -21.84
CA ASP A 271 -14.62 -9.98 -22.48
C ASP A 271 -15.81 -9.70 -21.55
N PHE A 272 -15.58 -8.90 -20.51
CA PHE A 272 -16.62 -8.26 -19.70
C PHE A 272 -17.34 -7.15 -20.48
N THR A 273 -17.85 -7.48 -21.67
CA THR A 273 -18.68 -6.60 -22.48
C THR A 273 -20.08 -6.52 -21.87
N PHE A 274 -20.26 -5.64 -20.88
CA PHE A 274 -21.58 -5.36 -20.32
C PHE A 274 -22.49 -4.78 -21.42
N LYS A 275 -23.28 -5.67 -22.02
CA LYS A 275 -23.96 -5.48 -23.30
C LYS A 275 -25.16 -4.53 -23.13
N ARG A 276 -24.88 -3.22 -23.08
CA ARG A 276 -25.90 -2.15 -23.04
C ARG A 276 -26.82 -2.30 -24.26
N ALA A 277 -27.98 -2.92 -24.04
CA ALA A 277 -28.99 -3.11 -25.06
C ALA A 277 -29.55 -1.75 -25.50
N SER A 278 -29.07 -1.24 -26.63
CA SER A 278 -29.63 -0.07 -27.30
C SER A 278 -31.04 -0.42 -27.80
N ARG A 279 -32.06 -0.03 -27.03
CA ARG A 279 -33.45 -0.07 -27.49
C ARG A 279 -33.54 0.77 -28.77
N LYS A 280 -33.77 0.13 -29.92
CA LYS A 280 -34.27 0.84 -31.10
C LYS A 280 -35.55 1.56 -30.69
N ARG A 281 -35.59 2.88 -30.89
CA ARG A 281 -36.87 3.60 -30.94
C ARG A 281 -37.49 3.39 -32.33
N PRO A 282 -38.82 3.46 -32.45
CA PRO A 282 -39.52 3.38 -33.73
C PRO A 282 -39.13 4.57 -34.64
#